data_AF-A0A957WSR7-F1
#
_entry.id   AF-A0A957WSR7-F1
#
_cell.length_a   1.000
_cell.length_b   1.000
_cell.length_c   1.000
_cell.angle_alpha   90.00
_cell.angle_beta   90.00
_cell.angle_gamma   90.00
#
_symmetry.space_group_name_H-M   'P 1'
#
loop_
_entity.id
_entity.type
_entity.pdbx_description
1 polymer ?
#
loop_
_entity_poly.entity_id
_entity_poly.type
_entity_poly.pdbx_seq_one_letter_code
_entity_poly.pdbx_strand_id
1 'polypeptide(L)'
;MTELTSPFAKPFPGVPVREGAPPLSRPTKEEIAAFPAEAQQLLDQTWTEQASLLDQFNLDWLEGRHVLLAGATGPGLGGALATAILGVGKVASLTLLSRDLKKSLNFETGKVMEAQAEKSGLCFRWLNDGMALEGRPLENLLATLKENGAERVVYFNTVAAALSGLLPGMPSVFVKDVDEEGLFQWQLTPLDEKAIEVTKFVMGEMAVRFPQVLEDNGVAVEASV
;
A
#
# COMPACT_ATOMS: atom_id res chain seq x y z
N MET A 1 -9.68 42.88 -2.85
CA MET A 1 -9.68 41.41 -2.88
C MET A 1 -8.40 40.94 -2.23
N THR A 2 -8.47 40.33 -1.05
CA THR A 2 -7.29 39.72 -0.40
C THR A 2 -6.89 38.53 -1.25
N GLU A 3 -5.74 38.60 -1.91
CA GLU A 3 -5.12 37.44 -2.56
C GLU A 3 -4.79 36.40 -1.47
N LEU A 4 -5.68 35.43 -1.28
CA LEU A 4 -5.39 34.23 -0.51
C LEU A 4 -4.46 33.35 -1.36
N THR A 5 -3.20 33.77 -1.49
CA THR A 5 -2.14 32.88 -1.98
C THR A 5 -1.96 31.76 -0.97
N SER A 6 -2.12 30.51 -1.42
CA SER A 6 -1.82 29.32 -0.61
C SER A 6 -0.48 29.47 0.11
N PRO A 7 -0.38 29.07 1.39
CA PRO A 7 0.90 29.12 2.12
C PRO A 7 1.98 28.23 1.49
N PHE A 8 1.59 27.31 0.61
CA PHE A 8 2.50 26.46 -0.15
C PHE A 8 2.90 27.07 -1.51
N ALA A 9 2.30 28.19 -1.92
CA ALA A 9 2.59 28.83 -3.21
C ALA A 9 3.80 29.78 -3.17
N LYS A 10 4.38 30.00 -1.98
CA LYS A 10 5.55 30.86 -1.77
C LYS A 10 6.55 30.14 -0.89
N PRO A 11 7.86 30.37 -1.08
CA PRO A 11 8.86 29.79 -0.21
C PRO A 11 8.79 30.42 1.19
N PHE A 12 9.11 29.62 2.20
CA PHE A 12 9.18 30.10 3.58
C PHE A 12 10.45 30.94 3.76
N PRO A 13 10.36 32.16 4.30
CA PRO A 13 11.53 33.02 4.46
C PRO A 13 12.66 32.35 5.26
N GLY A 14 13.87 32.37 4.72
CA GLY A 14 15.06 31.82 5.38
C GLY A 14 15.22 30.31 5.29
N VAL A 15 14.35 29.59 4.59
CA VAL A 15 14.46 28.13 4.39
C VAL A 15 15.05 27.83 3.00
N PRO A 16 16.12 27.02 2.89
CA PRO A 16 16.71 26.65 1.62
C PRO A 16 15.71 25.94 0.68
N VAL A 17 15.78 26.26 -0.61
CA VAL A 17 14.92 25.66 -1.65
C VAL A 17 15.72 24.68 -2.51
N ARG A 18 15.15 23.51 -2.76
CA ARG A 18 15.69 22.49 -3.68
C ARG A 18 14.63 22.17 -4.74
N GLU A 19 15.00 22.19 -6.02
CA GLU A 19 14.06 21.83 -7.09
C GLU A 19 13.85 20.31 -7.18
N GLY A 20 12.60 19.90 -7.44
CA GLY A 20 12.23 18.50 -7.63
C GLY A 20 11.35 17.97 -6.51
N ALA A 21 11.51 16.68 -6.22
CA ALA A 21 10.79 15.97 -5.18
C ALA A 21 11.75 14.99 -4.48
N PRO A 22 11.39 14.51 -3.27
CA PRO A 22 12.20 13.52 -2.57
C PRO A 22 12.57 12.35 -3.50
N PRO A 23 13.87 12.07 -3.72
CA PRO A 23 14.27 10.97 -4.58
C PRO A 23 13.98 9.63 -3.90
N LEU A 24 13.64 8.63 -4.70
CA LEU A 24 13.65 7.25 -4.22
C LEU A 24 15.10 6.83 -4.00
N SER A 25 15.52 6.73 -2.75
CA SER A 25 16.85 6.25 -2.38
C SER A 25 16.94 4.73 -2.59
N ARG A 26 18.12 4.27 -3.02
CA ARG A 26 18.44 2.85 -2.96
C ARG A 26 18.92 2.54 -1.55
N PRO A 27 18.39 1.49 -0.90
CA PRO A 27 18.82 1.16 0.43
C PRO A 27 20.28 0.69 0.42
N THR A 28 20.98 1.04 1.49
CA THR A 28 22.32 0.61 1.85
C THR A 28 22.35 -0.88 2.20
N LYS A 29 23.55 -1.46 2.32
CA LYS A 29 23.67 -2.89 2.70
C LYS A 29 23.24 -3.12 4.14
N GLU A 30 23.53 -2.16 5.00
CA GLU A 30 23.20 -2.12 6.41
C GLU A 30 21.68 -2.11 6.60
N GLU A 31 20.96 -1.24 5.88
CA GLU A 31 19.49 -1.21 5.87
C GLU A 31 18.89 -2.53 5.36
N ILE A 32 19.42 -3.06 4.25
CA ILE A 32 18.95 -4.35 3.70
C ILE A 32 19.11 -5.48 4.71
N ALA A 33 20.19 -5.48 5.50
CA ALA A 33 20.42 -6.47 6.54
C ALA A 33 19.48 -6.30 7.75
N ALA A 34 19.01 -5.09 8.02
CA ALA A 34 18.09 -4.77 9.10
C ALA A 34 16.61 -5.05 8.76
N PHE A 35 16.22 -4.94 7.48
CA PHE A 35 14.82 -5.05 7.04
C PHE A 35 14.04 -6.27 7.58
N PRO A 36 14.59 -7.50 7.67
CA PRO A 36 13.84 -8.61 8.24
C PRO A 36 13.46 -8.40 9.71
N ALA A 37 14.35 -7.82 10.51
CA ALA A 37 14.09 -7.52 11.92
C ALA A 37 13.12 -6.35 12.06
N GLU A 38 13.29 -5.30 11.26
CA GLU A 38 12.38 -4.14 11.22
C GLU A 38 10.97 -4.54 10.76
N ALA A 39 10.85 -5.45 9.80
CA ALA A 39 9.57 -5.98 9.32
C ALA A 39 8.82 -6.72 10.45
N GLN A 40 9.52 -7.58 11.21
CA GLN A 40 8.93 -8.23 12.37
C GLN A 40 8.51 -7.21 13.42
N GLN A 41 9.38 -6.25 13.72
CA GLN A 41 9.08 -5.19 14.69
C GLN A 41 7.85 -4.36 14.28
N LEU A 42 7.73 -4.01 13.00
CA LEU A 42 6.59 -3.27 12.47
C LEU A 42 5.28 -4.02 12.71
N LEU A 43 5.24 -5.32 12.41
CA LEU A 43 4.05 -6.15 12.64
C LEU A 43 3.73 -6.31 14.13
N ASP A 44 4.75 -6.54 14.96
CA ASP A 44 4.58 -6.70 16.40
C ASP A 44 4.05 -5.43 17.06
N GLN A 45 4.58 -4.26 16.69
CA GLN A 45 4.12 -2.97 17.17
C GLN A 45 2.68 -2.70 16.73
N THR A 46 2.40 -2.87 15.45
CA THR A 46 1.05 -2.68 14.88
C THR A 46 0.04 -3.58 15.58
N TRP A 47 0.36 -4.87 15.76
CA TRP A 47 -0.51 -5.80 16.48
C TRP A 47 -0.68 -5.42 17.94
N THR A 48 0.39 -5.02 18.63
CA THR A 48 0.32 -4.63 20.05
C THR A 48 -0.62 -3.45 20.26
N GLU A 49 -0.55 -2.45 19.38
CA GLU A 49 -1.44 -1.29 19.43
C GLU A 49 -2.90 -1.69 19.17
N GLN A 50 -3.12 -2.53 18.16
CA GLN A 50 -4.47 -2.96 17.75
C GLN A 50 -5.12 -3.93 18.72
N ALA A 51 -4.38 -4.89 19.26
CA ALA A 51 -4.91 -5.99 20.07
C ALA A 51 -5.73 -5.50 21.26
N SER A 52 -5.29 -4.41 21.89
CA SER A 52 -5.98 -3.77 23.02
C SER A 52 -7.34 -3.16 22.66
N LEU A 53 -7.60 -2.93 21.37
CA LEU A 53 -8.79 -2.28 20.86
C LEU A 53 -9.79 -3.26 20.26
N LEU A 54 -9.38 -4.50 19.95
CA LEU A 54 -10.21 -5.45 19.20
C LEU A 54 -11.53 -5.81 19.91
N ASP A 55 -11.50 -5.94 21.24
CA ASP A 55 -12.70 -6.25 22.04
C ASP A 55 -13.78 -5.13 21.99
N GLN A 56 -13.44 -3.95 21.45
CA GLN A 56 -14.36 -2.84 21.27
C GLN A 56 -15.14 -2.93 19.95
N PHE A 57 -14.77 -3.85 19.04
CA PHE A 57 -15.37 -3.99 17.72
C PHE A 57 -15.98 -5.38 17.52
N ASN A 58 -17.12 -5.43 16.82
CA ASN A 58 -17.67 -6.72 16.37
C ASN A 58 -16.96 -7.13 15.07
N LEU A 59 -16.18 -8.23 15.14
CA LEU A 59 -15.41 -8.78 14.03
C LEU A 59 -15.98 -10.10 13.50
N ASP A 60 -17.18 -10.50 13.93
CA ASP A 60 -17.82 -11.76 13.52
C ASP A 60 -18.15 -11.78 12.02
N TRP A 61 -18.23 -10.61 11.38
CA TRP A 61 -18.42 -10.51 9.93
C TRP A 61 -17.25 -11.11 9.13
N LEU A 62 -16.06 -11.24 9.72
CA LEU A 62 -14.89 -11.87 9.11
C LEU A 62 -15.00 -13.40 9.03
N GLU A 63 -15.85 -14.02 9.86
CA GLU A 63 -15.92 -15.46 9.99
C GLU A 63 -16.33 -16.13 8.67
N GLY A 64 -15.50 -17.08 8.22
CA GLY A 64 -15.73 -17.80 6.98
C GLY A 64 -15.56 -16.97 5.69
N ARG A 65 -15.10 -15.71 5.78
CA ARG A 65 -14.90 -14.84 4.62
C ARG A 65 -13.52 -15.01 4.01
N HIS A 66 -13.43 -14.85 2.70
CA HIS A 66 -12.16 -14.70 1.99
C HIS A 66 -11.90 -13.21 1.78
N VAL A 67 -10.74 -12.72 2.21
CA VAL A 67 -10.37 -11.31 2.09
C VAL A 67 -9.22 -11.15 1.11
N LEU A 68 -9.37 -10.20 0.19
CA LEU A 68 -8.36 -9.77 -0.78
C LEU A 68 -7.95 -8.33 -0.49
N LEU A 69 -6.68 -8.08 -0.22
CA LEU A 69 -6.16 -6.72 0.00
C LEU A 69 -5.08 -6.39 -1.01
N ALA A 70 -5.19 -5.23 -1.66
CA ALA A 70 -4.16 -4.71 -2.55
C ALA A 70 -3.40 -3.56 -1.87
N GLY A 71 -2.08 -3.63 -1.79
CA GLY A 71 -1.22 -2.62 -1.15
C GLY A 71 -1.14 -2.78 0.37
N ALA A 72 -0.85 -3.99 0.86
CA ALA A 72 -1.02 -4.37 2.27
C ALA A 72 0.26 -4.82 2.99
N THR A 73 1.44 -4.45 2.47
CA THR A 73 2.75 -4.88 3.01
C THR A 73 3.58 -3.74 3.60
N GLY A 74 3.08 -2.49 3.54
CA GLY A 74 3.74 -1.33 4.13
C GLY A 74 3.09 -0.86 5.44
N PRO A 75 3.65 0.15 6.12
CA PRO A 75 3.16 0.66 7.41
C PRO A 75 1.84 1.46 7.32
N GLY A 76 1.23 1.55 6.14
CA GLY A 76 -0.02 2.26 5.93
C GLY A 76 -1.25 1.47 6.37
N LEU A 77 -2.44 2.00 6.02
CA LEU A 77 -3.73 1.39 6.38
C LEU A 77 -3.86 -0.07 5.90
N GLY A 78 -3.34 -0.40 4.73
CA GLY A 78 -3.36 -1.76 4.20
C GLY A 78 -2.60 -2.76 5.05
N GLY A 79 -1.37 -2.42 5.47
CA GLY A 79 -0.59 -3.27 6.35
C GLY A 79 -1.21 -3.39 7.74
N ALA A 80 -1.71 -2.27 8.29
CA ALA A 80 -2.44 -2.28 9.55
C ALA A 80 -3.67 -3.21 9.50
N LEU A 81 -4.46 -3.17 8.42
CA LEU A 81 -5.61 -4.05 8.25
C LEU A 81 -5.19 -5.52 8.07
N ALA A 82 -4.15 -5.79 7.27
CA ALA A 82 -3.64 -7.14 7.09
C ALA A 82 -3.12 -7.74 8.41
N THR A 83 -2.39 -6.98 9.22
CA THR A 83 -1.92 -7.39 10.55
C THR A 83 -3.09 -7.72 11.47
N ALA A 84 -4.13 -6.88 11.49
CA ALA A 84 -5.31 -7.11 12.32
C ALA A 84 -6.04 -8.40 11.91
N ILE A 85 -6.28 -8.60 10.61
CA ILE A 85 -6.98 -9.79 10.09
C ILE A 85 -6.16 -11.05 10.38
N LEU A 86 -4.85 -11.00 10.15
CA LEU A 86 -3.94 -12.11 10.41
C LEU A 86 -3.91 -12.46 11.90
N GLY A 87 -3.83 -11.47 12.79
CA GLY A 87 -3.78 -11.68 14.24
C GLY A 87 -5.10 -12.20 14.81
N VAL A 88 -6.25 -11.75 14.30
CA VAL A 88 -7.57 -12.24 14.72
C VAL A 88 -7.85 -13.65 14.19
N GLY A 89 -7.38 -13.98 12.98
CA GLY A 89 -7.42 -15.34 12.45
C GLY A 89 -8.83 -15.91 12.20
N LYS A 90 -9.86 -15.04 12.09
CA LYS A 90 -11.26 -15.45 11.87
C LYS A 90 -11.62 -15.74 10.40
N VAL A 91 -10.84 -15.21 9.46
CA VAL A 91 -11.13 -15.33 8.02
C VAL A 91 -10.90 -16.75 7.51
N ALA A 92 -11.66 -17.17 6.50
CA ALA A 92 -11.42 -18.43 5.80
C ALA A 92 -10.10 -18.39 5.02
N SER A 93 -9.81 -17.27 4.35
CA SER A 93 -8.49 -17.02 3.76
C SER A 93 -8.16 -15.53 3.67
N LEU A 94 -6.86 -15.22 3.62
CA LEU A 94 -6.32 -13.89 3.40
C LEU A 94 -5.38 -13.90 2.19
N THR A 95 -5.66 -13.10 1.17
CA THR A 95 -4.79 -12.93 0.01
C THR A 95 -4.33 -11.50 -0.10
N LEU A 96 -3.01 -11.28 -0.14
CA LEU A 96 -2.41 -9.95 -0.28
C LEU A 96 -1.79 -9.79 -1.67
N LEU A 97 -2.04 -8.64 -2.29
CA LEU A 97 -1.35 -8.18 -3.49
C LEU A 97 -0.43 -7.03 -3.13
N SER A 98 0.82 -7.08 -3.56
CA SER A 98 1.72 -5.94 -3.47
C SER A 98 2.70 -5.92 -4.65
N ARG A 99 3.42 -4.81 -4.80
CA ARG A 99 4.45 -4.65 -5.84
C ARG A 99 5.72 -4.06 -5.23
N ASP A 100 6.28 -4.81 -4.30
CA ASP A 100 7.43 -4.39 -3.51
C ASP A 100 8.74 -4.75 -4.19
N LEU A 101 9.73 -3.88 -4.01
CA LEU A 101 11.10 -4.16 -4.45
C LEU A 101 11.69 -5.26 -3.55
N LYS A 102 12.34 -6.27 -4.14
CA LYS A 102 12.92 -7.43 -3.39
C LYS A 102 13.87 -7.09 -2.24
N LYS A 103 14.41 -5.86 -2.21
CA LYS A 103 15.32 -5.36 -1.18
C LYS A 103 14.66 -4.15 -0.51
N SER A 104 13.49 -4.35 0.06
CA SER A 104 12.73 -3.31 0.75
C SER A 104 12.09 -3.87 2.01
N LEU A 105 11.83 -2.99 2.97
CA LEU A 105 11.10 -3.31 4.19
C LEU A 105 9.74 -3.98 3.88
N ASN A 106 8.99 -3.46 2.92
CA ASN A 106 7.67 -4.01 2.56
C ASN A 106 7.76 -5.45 2.04
N PHE A 107 8.78 -5.76 1.23
CA PHE A 107 8.98 -7.12 0.75
C PHE A 107 9.31 -8.10 1.88
N GLU A 108 10.16 -7.69 2.84
CA GLU A 108 10.42 -8.52 4.02
C GLU A 108 9.18 -8.61 4.93
N THR A 109 8.36 -7.56 5.01
CA THR A 109 7.08 -7.57 5.73
C THR A 109 6.12 -8.61 5.17
N GLY A 110 5.99 -8.71 3.84
CA GLY A 110 5.21 -9.76 3.19
C GLY A 110 5.66 -11.18 3.59
N LYS A 111 6.98 -11.43 3.61
CA LYS A 111 7.51 -12.72 4.07
C LYS A 111 7.23 -13.02 5.54
N VAL A 112 7.33 -12.01 6.41
CA VAL A 112 7.04 -12.20 7.84
C VAL A 112 5.56 -12.51 8.04
N MET A 113 4.66 -11.84 7.29
CA MET A 113 3.23 -12.17 7.31
C MET A 113 2.96 -13.61 6.84
N GLU A 114 3.63 -14.09 5.78
CA GLU A 114 3.55 -15.49 5.35
C GLU A 114 3.97 -16.45 6.47
N ALA A 115 5.14 -16.21 7.09
CA ALA A 115 5.64 -17.04 8.17
C ALA A 115 4.74 -17.03 9.42
N GLN A 116 4.10 -15.90 9.73
CA GLN A 116 3.13 -15.79 10.82
C GLN A 116 1.84 -16.54 10.50
N ALA A 117 1.35 -16.45 9.27
CA ALA A 117 0.19 -17.20 8.83
C ALA A 117 0.43 -18.71 8.90
N GLU A 118 1.60 -19.18 8.43
CA GLU A 118 2.00 -20.59 8.53
C GLU A 118 1.98 -21.09 9.99
N LYS A 119 2.50 -20.30 10.93
CA LYS A 119 2.47 -20.63 12.37
C LYS A 119 1.05 -20.70 12.93
N SER A 120 0.15 -19.84 12.47
CA SER A 120 -1.25 -19.79 12.92
C SER A 120 -2.15 -20.84 12.23
N GLY A 121 -1.70 -21.43 11.12
CA GLY A 121 -2.50 -22.32 10.28
C GLY A 121 -3.52 -21.59 9.39
N LEU A 122 -3.47 -20.25 9.32
CA LEU A 122 -4.36 -19.46 8.48
C LEU A 122 -4.06 -19.73 6.99
N CYS A 123 -5.11 -19.89 6.17
CA CYS A 123 -4.98 -19.94 4.72
C CYS A 123 -4.57 -18.56 4.19
N PHE A 124 -3.28 -18.34 4.01
CA PHE A 124 -2.71 -17.07 3.59
C PHE A 124 -1.89 -17.22 2.30
N ARG A 125 -2.00 -16.20 1.44
CA ARG A 125 -1.20 -16.08 0.22
C ARG A 125 -0.78 -14.63 0.01
N TRP A 126 0.50 -14.41 -0.28
CA TRP A 126 1.01 -13.12 -0.71
C TRP A 126 1.55 -13.22 -2.13
N LEU A 127 1.08 -12.33 -3.01
CA LEU A 127 1.51 -12.24 -4.40
C LEU A 127 2.19 -10.88 -4.62
N ASN A 128 3.49 -10.92 -4.90
CA ASN A 128 4.30 -9.72 -5.15
C ASN A 128 4.39 -9.33 -6.65
N ASP A 129 3.33 -9.61 -7.42
CA ASP A 129 3.23 -9.25 -8.84
C ASP A 129 2.46 -7.93 -9.06
N GLY A 130 1.86 -7.39 -7.99
CA GLY A 130 0.99 -6.22 -8.01
C GLY A 130 -0.44 -6.54 -8.43
N MET A 131 -1.30 -5.53 -8.31
CA MET A 131 -2.63 -5.56 -8.92
C MET A 131 -2.49 -5.51 -10.45
N ALA A 132 -3.31 -6.26 -11.17
CA ALA A 132 -3.30 -6.28 -12.63
C ALA A 132 -4.72 -6.51 -13.18
N LEU A 133 -5.03 -5.89 -14.31
CA LEU A 133 -6.33 -6.06 -14.98
C LEU A 133 -6.32 -7.19 -16.02
N GLU A 134 -5.14 -7.73 -16.34
CA GLU A 134 -4.96 -8.75 -17.39
C GLU A 134 -3.61 -9.47 -17.25
N GLY A 135 -3.46 -10.52 -18.05
CA GLY A 135 -2.22 -11.28 -18.20
C GLY A 135 -1.84 -12.13 -16.99
N ARG A 136 -0.59 -12.60 -16.99
CA ARG A 136 -0.09 -13.58 -16.02
C ARG A 136 -0.30 -13.19 -14.54
N PRO A 137 -0.09 -11.93 -14.10
CA PRO A 137 -0.37 -11.55 -12.72
C PRO A 137 -1.84 -11.74 -12.33
N LEU A 138 -2.78 -11.40 -13.22
CA LEU A 138 -4.21 -11.64 -12.97
C LEU A 138 -4.51 -13.14 -12.95
N GLU A 139 -3.98 -13.91 -13.91
CA GLU A 139 -4.16 -15.36 -13.97
C GLU A 139 -3.66 -16.05 -12.69
N ASN A 140 -2.49 -15.64 -12.17
CA ASN A 140 -1.93 -16.12 -10.92
C ASN A 140 -2.85 -15.83 -9.72
N LEU A 141 -3.41 -14.61 -9.65
CA LEU A 141 -4.36 -14.24 -8.61
C LEU A 141 -5.62 -15.09 -8.69
N LEU A 142 -6.23 -15.21 -9.87
CA LEU A 142 -7.47 -15.98 -10.05
C LEU A 142 -7.26 -17.46 -9.69
N ALA A 143 -6.13 -18.04 -10.09
CA ALA A 143 -5.74 -19.39 -9.69
C ALA A 143 -5.60 -19.51 -8.17
N THR A 144 -4.93 -18.56 -7.53
CA THR A 144 -4.75 -18.53 -6.07
C THR A 144 -6.08 -18.44 -5.32
N LEU A 145 -6.99 -17.56 -5.77
CA LEU A 145 -8.33 -17.43 -5.17
C LEU A 145 -9.12 -18.72 -5.33
N LYS A 146 -9.08 -19.34 -6.51
CA LYS A 146 -9.73 -20.63 -6.77
C LYS A 146 -9.18 -21.75 -5.89
N GLU A 147 -7.86 -21.84 -5.73
CA GLU A 147 -7.20 -22.83 -4.86
C GLU A 147 -7.62 -22.68 -3.40
N ASN A 148 -7.87 -21.45 -2.96
CA ASN A 148 -8.36 -21.14 -1.62
C ASN A 148 -9.89 -21.34 -1.46
N GLY A 149 -10.60 -21.71 -2.53
CA GLY A 149 -12.07 -21.79 -2.54
C GLY A 149 -12.77 -20.42 -2.49
N ALA A 150 -12.05 -19.33 -2.76
CA ALA A 150 -12.54 -17.97 -2.67
C ALA A 150 -13.35 -17.56 -3.91
N GLU A 151 -14.53 -18.17 -4.09
CA GLU A 151 -15.50 -17.78 -5.14
C GLU A 151 -16.13 -16.40 -4.88
N ARG A 152 -16.03 -15.91 -3.64
CA ARG A 152 -16.49 -14.60 -3.20
C ARG A 152 -15.47 -13.98 -2.25
N VAL A 153 -15.12 -12.72 -2.48
CA VAL A 153 -14.16 -11.98 -1.66
C VAL A 153 -14.72 -10.67 -1.11
N VAL A 154 -14.23 -10.27 0.06
CA VAL A 154 -14.26 -8.88 0.51
C VAL A 154 -12.96 -8.23 0.05
N TYR A 155 -13.06 -7.19 -0.79
CA TYR A 155 -11.91 -6.55 -1.41
C TYR A 155 -11.62 -5.18 -0.78
N PHE A 156 -10.36 -4.96 -0.43
CA PHE A 156 -9.83 -3.66 0.02
C PHE A 156 -8.74 -3.18 -0.92
N ASN A 157 -8.91 -1.99 -1.47
CA ASN A 157 -7.90 -1.30 -2.25
C ASN A 157 -7.16 -0.27 -1.39
N THR A 158 -5.99 -0.66 -0.92
CA THR A 158 -5.09 0.21 -0.14
C THR A 158 -3.81 0.53 -0.91
N VAL A 159 -3.85 0.44 -2.26
CA VAL A 159 -2.70 0.73 -3.11
C VAL A 159 -2.32 2.20 -3.03
N ALA A 160 -1.06 2.47 -2.76
CA ALA A 160 -0.45 3.80 -2.84
C ALA A 160 0.74 3.75 -3.80
N ALA A 161 0.59 4.32 -4.99
CA ALA A 161 1.58 4.24 -6.06
C ALA A 161 1.71 5.55 -6.87
N ALA A 162 1.47 6.69 -6.23
CA ALA A 162 1.53 8.00 -6.87
C ALA A 162 2.97 8.52 -7.01
N LEU A 163 3.20 9.30 -8.07
CA LEU A 163 4.44 10.05 -8.29
C LEU A 163 4.28 11.49 -7.78
N SER A 164 5.34 12.00 -7.14
CA SER A 164 5.35 13.36 -6.58
C SER A 164 5.69 14.40 -7.64
N GLY A 165 4.82 15.39 -7.82
CA GLY A 165 5.03 16.51 -8.73
C GLY A 165 3.74 17.29 -9.00
N LEU A 166 3.79 18.21 -9.96
CA LEU A 166 2.66 19.07 -10.33
C LEU A 166 2.11 18.71 -11.71
N LEU A 167 0.82 18.96 -11.95
CA LEU A 167 0.31 18.97 -13.31
C LEU A 167 0.91 20.18 -14.07
N PRO A 168 1.19 20.04 -15.38
CA PRO A 168 1.69 21.15 -16.20
C PRO A 168 0.78 22.38 -16.09
N GLY A 169 1.39 23.55 -15.90
CA GLY A 169 0.69 24.84 -15.76
C GLY A 169 0.14 25.15 -14.37
N MET A 170 0.29 24.24 -13.39
CA MET A 170 -0.09 24.54 -12.00
C MET A 170 0.89 25.53 -11.34
N PRO A 171 0.40 26.35 -10.38
CA PRO A 171 1.27 27.21 -9.57
C PRO A 171 2.35 26.41 -8.83
N SER A 172 3.50 27.04 -8.57
CA SER A 172 4.57 26.44 -7.77
C SER A 172 4.06 26.00 -6.41
N VAL A 173 4.55 24.84 -5.94
CA VAL A 173 4.26 24.30 -4.62
C VAL A 173 5.57 24.02 -3.91
N PHE A 174 5.66 24.49 -2.66
CA PHE A 174 6.81 24.30 -1.79
C PHE A 174 6.44 23.36 -0.63
N VAL A 175 7.18 22.26 -0.49
CA VAL A 175 6.96 21.24 0.54
C VAL A 175 8.15 21.24 1.49
N LYS A 176 7.91 21.44 2.78
CA LYS A 176 8.96 21.43 3.81
C LYS A 176 9.44 20.01 4.07
N ASP A 177 10.74 19.85 4.27
CA ASP A 177 11.40 18.58 4.54
C ASP A 177 12.61 18.81 5.45
N VAL A 178 13.14 17.76 6.06
CA VAL A 178 14.24 17.82 7.02
C VAL A 178 15.28 16.75 6.68
N ASP A 179 16.55 17.16 6.61
CA ASP A 179 17.69 16.26 6.50
C ASP A 179 18.73 16.53 7.61
N GLU A 180 19.92 15.95 7.46
CA GLU A 180 21.04 16.12 8.40
C GLU A 180 21.49 17.59 8.55
N GLU A 181 21.26 18.44 7.55
CA GLU A 181 21.61 19.87 7.54
C GLU A 181 20.48 20.75 8.10
N GLY A 182 19.29 20.18 8.32
CA GLY A 182 18.15 20.83 8.97
C GLY A 182 16.94 21.01 8.03
N LEU A 183 16.12 22.02 8.33
CA LEU A 183 14.89 22.30 7.60
C LEU A 183 15.20 22.88 6.22
N PHE A 184 14.63 22.29 5.17
CA PHE A 184 14.65 22.80 3.81
C PHE A 184 13.26 22.65 3.17
N GLN A 185 13.12 23.03 1.89
CA GLN A 185 11.88 22.84 1.16
C GLN A 185 12.11 22.45 -0.31
N TRP A 186 11.34 21.46 -0.76
CA TRP A 186 11.23 21.08 -2.16
C TRP A 186 10.34 22.06 -2.92
N GLN A 187 10.80 22.56 -4.05
CA GLN A 187 9.98 23.18 -5.07
C GLN A 187 9.58 22.12 -6.09
N LEU A 188 8.32 21.69 -6.03
CA LEU A 188 7.83 20.61 -6.89
C LEU A 188 7.90 21.02 -8.38
N THR A 189 8.39 20.10 -9.20
CA THR A 189 8.45 20.26 -10.65
C THR A 189 7.22 19.65 -11.33
N PRO A 190 6.88 20.09 -12.56
CA PRO A 190 5.86 19.42 -13.35
C PRO A 190 6.20 17.95 -13.61
N LEU A 191 5.18 17.10 -13.54
CA LEU A 191 5.26 15.70 -13.96
C LEU A 191 5.33 15.62 -15.48
N ASP A 192 6.06 14.62 -15.99
CA ASP A 192 6.02 14.28 -17.40
C ASP A 192 4.73 13.53 -17.76
N GLU A 193 4.40 13.46 -19.06
CA GLU A 193 3.18 12.79 -19.54
C GLU A 193 3.11 11.34 -19.08
N LYS A 194 4.25 10.64 -19.06
CA LYS A 194 4.32 9.25 -18.62
C LYS A 194 3.92 9.09 -17.16
N ALA A 195 4.42 9.94 -16.27
CA ALA A 195 4.11 9.93 -14.86
C ALA A 195 2.64 10.24 -14.58
N ILE A 196 2.07 11.17 -15.35
CA ILE A 196 0.64 11.52 -15.29
C ILE A 196 -0.21 10.30 -15.70
N GLU A 197 0.07 9.69 -16.84
CA GLU A 197 -0.70 8.55 -17.34
C GLU A 197 -0.56 7.32 -16.44
N VAL A 198 0.64 7.04 -15.93
CA VAL A 198 0.84 5.96 -14.94
C VAL A 198 0.01 6.21 -13.68
N THR A 199 0.00 7.44 -13.16
CA THR A 199 -0.77 7.78 -11.96
C THR A 199 -2.27 7.65 -12.20
N LYS A 200 -2.78 8.16 -13.32
CA LYS A 200 -4.20 8.02 -13.71
C LYS A 200 -4.61 6.55 -13.86
N PHE A 201 -3.74 5.75 -14.48
CA PHE A 201 -4.02 4.34 -14.69
C PHE A 201 -4.04 3.59 -13.35
N VAL A 202 -2.98 3.68 -12.55
CA VAL A 202 -2.85 2.89 -11.32
C VAL A 202 -3.80 3.36 -10.22
N MET A 203 -3.87 4.67 -9.96
CA MET A 203 -4.66 5.24 -8.87
C MET A 203 -6.11 5.56 -9.27
N GLY A 204 -6.42 5.56 -10.56
CA GLY A 204 -7.76 5.87 -11.08
C GLY A 204 -8.40 4.65 -11.73
N GLU A 205 -8.00 4.35 -12.96
CA GLU A 205 -8.64 3.31 -13.77
C GLU A 205 -8.60 1.94 -13.11
N MET A 206 -7.42 1.49 -12.70
CA MET A 206 -7.26 0.19 -12.05
C MET A 206 -8.04 0.10 -10.74
N ALA A 207 -8.02 1.17 -9.94
CA ALA A 207 -8.71 1.20 -8.65
C ALA A 207 -10.22 1.00 -8.80
N VAL A 208 -10.81 1.49 -9.90
CA VAL A 208 -12.24 1.37 -10.18
C VAL A 208 -12.58 0.08 -10.93
N ARG A 209 -11.75 -0.33 -11.88
CA ARG A 209 -12.05 -1.48 -12.77
C ARG A 209 -11.77 -2.83 -12.14
N PHE A 210 -10.84 -2.92 -11.18
CA PHE A 210 -10.37 -4.20 -10.68
C PHE A 210 -11.48 -5.08 -10.06
N PRO A 211 -12.44 -4.56 -9.27
CA PRO A 211 -13.57 -5.37 -8.81
C PRO A 211 -14.37 -6.01 -9.96
N GLN A 212 -14.69 -5.23 -11.00
CA GLN A 212 -15.41 -5.75 -12.17
C GLN A 212 -14.61 -6.84 -12.89
N VAL A 213 -13.28 -6.68 -12.99
CA VAL A 213 -12.41 -7.69 -13.59
C VAL A 213 -12.45 -9.01 -12.80
N LEU A 214 -12.52 -8.95 -11.47
CA LEU A 214 -12.68 -10.17 -10.66
C LEU A 214 -14.02 -10.85 -10.95
N GLU A 215 -15.11 -10.09 -11.01
CA GLU A 215 -16.45 -10.60 -11.29
C GLU A 215 -16.57 -11.22 -12.69
N ASP A 216 -16.02 -10.55 -13.70
CA ASP A 216 -15.97 -11.05 -15.09
C ASP A 216 -15.20 -12.37 -15.20
N ASN A 217 -14.31 -12.65 -14.25
CA ASN A 217 -13.54 -13.89 -14.16
C ASN A 217 -14.09 -14.88 -13.11
N GLY A 218 -15.33 -14.67 -12.66
CA GLY A 218 -16.06 -15.63 -11.81
C GLY A 218 -15.75 -15.55 -10.31
N VAL A 219 -15.13 -14.46 -9.85
CA VAL A 219 -14.94 -14.17 -8.42
C VAL A 219 -15.88 -13.04 -8.02
N ALA A 220 -16.92 -13.35 -7.24
CA ALA A 220 -17.86 -12.35 -6.76
C ALA A 220 -17.20 -11.37 -5.76
N VAL A 221 -17.49 -10.08 -5.86
CA VAL A 221 -17.03 -9.07 -4.90
C VAL A 221 -18.18 -8.68 -3.98
N GLU A 222 -18.12 -9.11 -2.72
CA GLU A 222 -19.19 -8.83 -1.75
C GLU A 222 -19.22 -7.38 -1.29
N ALA A 223 -18.03 -6.81 -1.11
CA ALA A 223 -17.82 -5.41 -0.82
C ALA A 223 -16.47 -4.99 -1.38
N SER A 224 -16.39 -3.75 -1.84
CA SER A 224 -15.16 -3.10 -2.30
C SER A 224 -15.00 -1.80 -1.52
N VAL A 225 -13.84 -1.61 -0.90
CA VAL A 225 -13.48 -0.41 -0.12
C VAL A 225 -12.17 0.15 -0.63
#